data_AF-A0A971H0U0-F1
#
_entry.id   AF-A0A971H0U0-F1
#
_cell.length_a   1.000
_cell.length_b   1.000
_cell.length_c   1.000
_cell.angle_alpha   90.00
_cell.angle_beta   90.00
_cell.angle_gamma   90.00
#
_symmetry.space_group_name_H-M   'P 1'
#
loop_
_entity.id
_entity.type
_entity.pdbx_description
1 polymer ?
#
loop_
_entity_poly.entity_id
_entity_poly.type
_entity_poly.pdbx_seq_one_letter_code
_entity_poly.pdbx_strand_id
1 'polypeptide(L)'
;LARGDRRLSKTLIRAWEKGCKFDGWSELFDYDKWMEALLETEVQGDFYALRERELDEVLPWDFIDSGVSKKYLIREYEKAKAQELTRDCRLGCTGCGINKSFSGGVCN
;
A
#
# COMPACT_ATOMS: atom_id res chain seq x y z
N LEU A 1 -7.19 4.44 -2.88
CA LEU A 1 -6.00 5.32 -2.78
C LEU A 1 -4.69 4.63 -2.37
N ALA A 2 -4.72 3.56 -1.56
CA ALA A 2 -3.50 2.94 -1.00
C ALA A 2 -2.40 2.54 -2.01
N ARG A 3 -2.76 2.30 -3.29
CA ARG A 3 -1.85 1.89 -4.37
C ARG A 3 -1.49 3.04 -5.34
N GLY A 4 -1.74 4.28 -4.92
CA GLY A 4 -1.64 5.47 -5.75
C GLY A 4 -0.22 5.94 -6.03
N ASP A 5 -0.05 6.69 -7.12
CA ASP A 5 1.16 7.44 -7.43
C ASP A 5 0.85 8.94 -7.60
N ARG A 6 1.86 9.73 -8.01
CA ARG A 6 1.71 11.18 -8.21
C ARG A 6 0.63 11.57 -9.22
N ARG A 7 0.23 10.67 -10.14
CA ARG A 7 -0.79 10.94 -11.16
C ARG A 7 -2.18 11.10 -10.52
N LEU A 8 -2.43 10.47 -9.37
CA LEU A 8 -3.69 10.62 -8.62
C LEU A 8 -3.83 11.96 -7.89
N SER A 9 -2.78 12.79 -7.84
CA SER A 9 -2.83 14.09 -7.16
C SER A 9 -3.99 14.97 -7.62
N LYS A 10 -4.23 15.06 -8.93
CA LYS A 10 -5.34 15.82 -9.51
C LYS A 10 -6.68 15.21 -9.12
N THR A 11 -6.80 13.88 -9.18
CA THR A 11 -8.02 13.15 -8.79
C THR A 11 -8.38 13.41 -7.33
N LEU A 12 -7.40 13.43 -6.44
CA LEU A 12 -7.59 13.72 -5.01
C LEU A 12 -8.18 15.11 -4.79
N ILE A 13 -7.59 16.13 -5.42
CA ILE A 13 -8.10 17.51 -5.36
C ILE A 13 -9.53 17.55 -5.91
N ARG A 14 -9.76 16.86 -7.03
CA ARG A 14 -11.07 16.88 -7.69
C ARG A 14 -12.17 16.19 -6.87
N ALA A 15 -11.86 15.06 -6.24
CA ALA A 15 -12.78 14.38 -5.33
C ALA A 15 -13.13 15.28 -4.13
N TRP A 16 -12.13 15.96 -3.55
CA TRP A 16 -12.36 16.92 -2.47
C TRP A 16 -13.24 18.11 -2.91
N GLU A 17 -13.02 18.68 -4.10
CA GLU A 17 -13.88 19.73 -4.67
C GLU A 17 -15.33 19.27 -4.86
N LYS A 18 -15.55 17.99 -5.18
CA LYS A 18 -16.88 17.36 -5.26
C LYS A 18 -17.50 17.05 -3.89
N GLY A 19 -16.78 17.33 -2.80
CA GLY A 19 -17.26 17.17 -1.44
C GLY A 19 -16.94 15.83 -0.79
N CYS A 20 -16.08 14.99 -1.41
CA CYS A 20 -15.57 13.78 -0.77
C CYS A 20 -14.75 14.15 0.47
N LYS A 21 -15.15 13.63 1.62
CA LYS A 21 -14.53 13.84 2.92
C LYS A 21 -14.97 12.73 3.86
N PHE A 22 -14.10 12.35 4.79
CA PHE A 22 -14.37 11.26 5.73
C PHE A 22 -14.75 9.94 5.02
N ASP A 23 -14.14 9.65 3.87
CA ASP A 23 -14.36 8.42 3.08
C ASP A 23 -13.92 7.13 3.80
N GLY A 24 -13.33 7.23 5.00
CA GLY A 24 -13.06 6.08 5.86
C GLY A 24 -14.30 5.54 6.57
N TRP A 25 -15.40 6.30 6.60
CA TRP A 25 -16.69 5.89 7.17
C TRP A 25 -17.63 5.55 6.03
N SER A 26 -18.12 4.30 5.99
CA SER A 26 -18.92 3.79 4.86
C SER A 26 -20.18 4.60 4.57
N GLU A 27 -20.74 5.25 5.60
CA GLU A 27 -21.92 6.11 5.49
C GLU A 27 -21.66 7.43 4.74
N LEU A 28 -20.41 7.87 4.69
CA LEU A 28 -19.98 9.12 4.06
C LEU A 28 -19.24 8.89 2.74
N PHE A 29 -18.89 7.63 2.45
CA PHE A 29 -18.21 7.26 1.22
C PHE A 29 -19.15 7.38 0.02
N ASP A 30 -18.75 8.18 -0.97
CA ASP A 30 -19.51 8.43 -2.19
C ASP A 30 -18.72 7.96 -3.41
N TYR A 31 -19.02 6.73 -3.84
CA TYR A 31 -18.30 6.07 -4.94
C TYR A 31 -18.44 6.83 -6.26
N ASP A 32 -19.63 7.36 -6.56
CA ASP A 32 -19.92 8.00 -7.84
C ASP A 32 -19.07 9.27 -8.02
N LYS A 33 -18.91 10.07 -6.96
CA LYS A 33 -18.02 11.24 -6.98
C LYS A 33 -16.56 10.86 -7.24
N TRP A 34 -16.09 9.73 -6.71
CA TRP A 34 -14.74 9.23 -6.98
C TRP A 34 -14.59 8.79 -8.45
N MET A 35 -15.60 8.13 -9.01
CA MET A 35 -15.60 7.74 -10.42
C MET A 35 -15.64 8.96 -11.35
N GLU A 36 -16.45 9.97 -11.04
CA GLU A 36 -16.45 11.24 -11.76
C GLU A 36 -15.09 11.96 -11.67
N ALA A 37 -14.47 12.00 -10.48
CA ALA A 37 -13.16 12.62 -10.31
C ALA A 37 -12.08 11.91 -11.12
N LEU A 38 -12.10 10.57 -11.18
CA LEU A 38 -11.19 9.77 -12.02
C LEU A 38 -11.38 10.08 -13.51
N LEU A 39 -12.64 10.12 -13.98
CA LEU A 39 -12.99 10.46 -15.36
C LEU A 39 -12.52 11.86 -15.74
N GLU A 40 -12.85 12.87 -14.93
CA GLU A 40 -12.52 14.28 -15.21
C GLU A 40 -11.02 14.59 -15.14
N THR A 41 -10.24 13.73 -14.47
CA THR A 41 -8.78 13.87 -14.39
C THR A 41 -8.03 12.93 -15.32
N GLU A 42 -8.77 12.22 -16.18
CA GLU A 42 -8.25 11.25 -17.16
C GLU A 42 -7.39 10.15 -16.52
N VAL A 43 -7.68 9.80 -15.27
CA VAL A 43 -6.97 8.74 -14.54
C VAL A 43 -7.75 7.44 -14.62
N GLN A 44 -7.10 6.41 -15.14
CA GLN A 44 -7.68 5.07 -15.23
C GLN A 44 -7.65 4.36 -13.88
N GLY A 45 -8.81 4.24 -13.22
CA GLY A 45 -8.93 3.54 -11.93
C GLY A 45 -8.48 2.07 -11.98
N ASP A 46 -8.83 1.37 -13.06
CA ASP A 46 -8.53 -0.06 -13.27
C ASP A 46 -7.04 -0.36 -13.28
N PHE A 47 -6.21 0.57 -13.78
CA PHE A 47 -4.76 0.47 -13.73
C PHE A 47 -4.24 0.27 -12.31
N TYR A 48 -4.86 0.93 -11.32
CA TYR A 48 -4.48 0.82 -9.91
C TYR A 48 -5.19 -0.34 -9.20
N ALA A 49 -6.43 -0.64 -9.62
CA ALA A 49 -7.29 -1.59 -8.91
C ALA A 49 -7.02 -3.04 -9.30
N LEU A 50 -6.86 -3.31 -10.59
CA LEU A 50 -6.96 -4.65 -11.18
C LEU A 50 -5.64 -5.20 -11.71
N ARG A 51 -4.63 -4.35 -11.91
CA ARG A 51 -3.35 -4.80 -12.48
C ARG A 51 -2.59 -5.67 -11.49
N GLU A 52 -2.04 -6.78 -11.99
CA GLU A 52 -0.98 -7.51 -11.30
C GLU A 52 0.30 -6.68 -11.24
N ARG A 53 1.08 -6.86 -10.18
CA ARG A 53 2.33 -6.12 -9.96
C ARG A 53 3.45 -7.12 -9.81
N GLU A 54 4.42 -7.01 -10.71
CA GLU A 54 5.64 -7.82 -10.64
C GLU A 54 6.46 -7.41 -9.42
N LEU A 55 7.16 -8.37 -8.84
CA LEU A 55 7.92 -8.16 -7.60
C LEU A 55 9.18 -7.31 -7.81
N ASP A 56 9.66 -7.21 -9.05
CA ASP A 56 10.80 -6.41 -9.48
C ASP A 56 10.40 -5.00 -9.97
N GLU A 57 9.10 -4.70 -10.07
CA GLU A 57 8.62 -3.36 -10.41
C GLU A 57 9.01 -2.34 -9.32
N VAL A 58 9.32 -1.13 -9.76
CA VAL A 58 9.44 0.04 -8.88
C VAL A 58 8.06 0.54 -8.51
N LEU A 59 7.68 0.36 -7.25
CA LEU A 59 6.36 0.74 -6.75
C LEU A 59 6.35 2.21 -6.32
N PRO A 60 5.21 2.89 -6.45
CA PRO A 60 5.08 4.29 -6.02
C PRO A 60 5.42 4.54 -4.56
N TRP A 61 5.34 3.52 -3.69
CA TRP A 61 5.64 3.56 -2.26
C TRP A 61 6.99 2.91 -1.90
N ASP A 62 7.80 2.50 -2.88
CA ASP A 62 9.11 1.87 -2.60
C ASP A 62 10.10 2.81 -1.88
N PHE A 63 9.85 4.12 -1.92
CA PHE A 63 10.66 5.09 -1.18
C PHE A 63 10.34 5.13 0.33
N ILE A 64 9.27 4.48 0.78
CA ILE A 64 8.87 4.43 2.19
C ILE A 64 9.73 3.38 2.88
N ASP A 65 10.59 3.83 3.79
CA ASP A 65 11.38 2.94 4.64
C ASP A 65 10.66 2.71 5.98
N SER A 66 10.20 1.48 6.20
CA SER A 66 9.62 1.03 7.47
C SER A 66 10.64 0.28 8.36
N GLY A 67 11.88 0.15 7.90
CA GLY A 67 12.94 -0.69 8.45
C GLY A 67 12.80 -2.18 8.12
N VAL A 68 11.68 -2.62 7.53
CA VAL A 68 11.50 -3.98 6.99
C VAL A 68 12.01 -4.04 5.55
N SER A 69 12.86 -5.02 5.25
CA SER A 69 13.43 -5.19 3.92
C SER A 69 12.39 -5.64 2.87
N LYS A 70 12.47 -5.09 1.65
CA LYS A 70 11.63 -5.51 0.50
C LYS A 70 11.72 -7.03 0.26
N LYS A 71 12.91 -7.61 0.41
CA LYS A 71 13.13 -9.07 0.31
C LYS A 71 12.30 -9.88 1.31
N TYR A 72 12.18 -9.39 2.55
CA TYR A 72 11.34 -10.04 3.55
C TYR A 72 9.85 -9.94 3.17
N LEU A 73 9.38 -8.76 2.78
CA LEU A 73 7.99 -8.56 2.35
C LEU A 73 7.60 -9.46 1.17
N ILE A 74 8.49 -9.61 0.18
CA ILE A 74 8.29 -10.53 -0.93
C ILE A 74 8.15 -11.98 -0.44
N ARG A 75 9.02 -12.42 0.48
CA ARG A 75 8.94 -13.77 1.04
C ARG A 75 7.64 -14.00 1.81
N GLU A 76 7.18 -13.02 2.58
CA GLU A 76 5.91 -13.11 3.31
C GLU A 76 4.70 -13.11 2.37
N TYR A 77 4.77 -12.37 1.26
CA TYR A 77 3.76 -12.39 0.21
C TYR A 77 3.64 -13.78 -0.45
N GLU A 78 4.77 -14.42 -0.79
CA GLU A 78 4.76 -15.78 -1.35
C GLU A 78 4.24 -16.82 -0.34
N LYS A 79 4.61 -16.71 0.94
CA LYS A 79 4.01 -17.54 2.00
C LYS A 79 2.51 -17.34 2.13
N ALA A 80 2.04 -16.09 2.07
CA ALA A 80 0.62 -15.79 2.15
C ALA A 80 -0.16 -16.42 0.98
N LYS A 81 0.41 -16.40 -0.24
CA LYS A 81 -0.14 -17.15 -1.39
C LYS A 81 -0.19 -18.66 -1.13
N ALA A 82 0.84 -19.21 -0.50
CA ALA A 82 0.91 -20.62 -0.11
C ALA A 82 0.10 -20.97 1.15
N GLN A 83 -0.61 -20.00 1.76
CA GLN A 83 -1.34 -20.17 3.03
C GLN A 83 -0.46 -20.60 4.21
N GLU A 84 0.83 -20.25 4.15
CA GLU A 84 1.82 -20.54 5.19
C GLU A 84 1.89 -19.41 6.21
N LEU A 85 2.02 -19.77 7.49
CA LEU A 85 2.21 -18.81 8.57
C LEU A 85 3.70 -18.56 8.82
N THR A 86 4.03 -17.32 9.12
CA THR A 86 5.33 -16.99 9.72
C THR A 86 5.21 -17.07 11.24
N ARG A 87 6.17 -17.77 11.85
CA ARG A 87 6.27 -17.90 13.30
C ARG A 87 6.41 -16.53 13.98
N ASP A 88 6.04 -16.49 15.25
CA ASP A 88 6.31 -15.36 16.11
C ASP A 88 7.82 -15.08 16.21
N CYS A 89 8.24 -13.84 15.93
CA CYS A 89 9.64 -13.44 15.95
C CYS A 89 10.24 -13.41 17.36
N ARG A 90 9.42 -13.43 18.42
CA ARG A 90 9.86 -13.57 19.82
C ARG A 90 10.41 -14.97 20.12
N LEU A 91 10.03 -15.97 19.32
CA LEU A 91 10.58 -17.33 19.37
C LEU A 91 11.89 -17.46 18.59
N GLY A 92 12.37 -16.35 18.01
CA GLY A 92 13.61 -16.23 17.26
C GLY A 92 13.42 -15.40 16.00
N CYS A 93 14.44 -14.62 15.64
CA CYS A 93 14.39 -13.69 14.52
C CYS A 93 13.88 -14.36 13.23
N THR A 94 12.98 -13.68 12.53
CA THR A 94 12.48 -14.07 11.20
C THR A 94 13.27 -13.39 10.08
N GLY A 95 14.13 -12.41 10.41
CA GLY A 95 14.97 -11.69 9.46
C GLY A 95 14.24 -10.60 8.68
N CYS A 96 13.31 -9.87 9.33
CA CYS A 96 12.60 -8.76 8.68
C CYS A 96 13.49 -7.57 8.31
N GLY A 97 14.60 -7.39 9.01
CA GLY A 97 15.57 -6.30 8.78
C GLY A 97 15.52 -5.19 9.84
N ILE A 98 14.48 -5.13 10.67
CA ILE A 98 14.33 -4.13 11.74
C ILE A 98 15.54 -4.10 12.69
N ASN A 99 16.13 -5.27 12.98
CA ASN A 99 17.33 -5.40 13.81
C ASN A 99 18.57 -4.70 13.25
N LYS A 100 18.59 -4.35 11.96
CA LYS A 100 19.66 -3.59 11.31
C LYS A 100 19.30 -2.11 11.13
N SER A 101 18.00 -1.80 11.00
CA SER A 101 17.51 -0.48 10.63
C SER A 101 17.30 0.45 11.83
N PHE A 102 17.08 -0.09 13.04
CA PHE A 102 16.85 0.70 14.25
C PHE A 102 17.73 0.24 15.41
N SER A 103 18.23 1.20 16.22
CA SER A 103 18.97 0.93 17.45
C SER A 103 18.03 0.95 18.66
N GLY A 104 17.90 -0.20 19.34
CA GLY A 104 17.08 -0.34 20.56
C GLY A 104 15.76 -1.11 20.34
N GLY A 105 15.19 -1.62 21.43
CA GLY A 105 14.06 -2.55 21.39
C GLY A 105 14.48 -4.02 21.32
N VAL A 106 13.55 -4.96 21.58
CA VAL A 106 13.87 -6.39 21.51
C VAL A 106 13.88 -6.85 20.06
N CYS A 107 15.08 -7.10 19.55
CA CYS A 107 15.37 -7.87 18.34
C CYS A 107 16.71 -8.59 18.60
N ASN A 108 16.67 -9.90 18.88
CA ASN A 108 17.85 -10.76 18.95
C ASN A 108 17.91 -11.61 17.68
#